data_AF-A0A417U7X4-F1
#
_entry.id   AF-A0A417U7X4-F1
#
_cell.length_a   1.000
_cell.length_b   1.000
_cell.length_c   1.000
_cell.angle_alpha   90.00
_cell.angle_beta   90.00
_cell.angle_gamma   90.00
#
_symmetry.space_group_name_H-M   'P 1'
#
loop_
_entity.id
_entity.type
_entity.pdbx_description
1 polymer ?
#
loop_
_entity_poly.entity_id
_entity_poly.type
_entity_poly.pdbx_seq_one_letter_code
_entity_poly.pdbx_strand_id
1 'polypeptide(L)'
;MSGNTLKVNPGADRVTYTYDCGNGLTSVFSLQVLTITRIKQVNLRVNTPKKNEMPDETVVILDNGADVCDAKIYWVEGDGVGGKPITGTFRPGKRYTLQVGLYAKPGYKFSKDTVCTVNGRETEFSWTQNDDTEYCAIKHYSVSLNPGGFEHDHTMEMTHDEYSHWMECPICHTVQDTEAHVYDNDKDTTCNVCGYVRSLTPGGSTPGGSTPGGSIPGGTTPGGSTGGGDGGGAVVIVAAAGA
;
A
#
# COMPACT_ATOMS: atom_id res chain seq x y z
N MET A 1 -53.84 -14.90 17.87
CA MET A 1 -52.40 -14.98 18.15
C MET A 1 -51.90 -13.55 18.29
N SER A 2 -51.61 -13.08 19.50
CA SER A 2 -50.90 -11.80 19.68
C SER A 2 -49.42 -12.13 19.83
N GLY A 3 -48.60 -11.49 19.00
CA GLY A 3 -47.17 -11.75 18.95
C GLY A 3 -46.60 -11.04 17.73
N ASN A 4 -46.22 -9.78 17.91
CA ASN A 4 -45.66 -8.92 16.85
C ASN A 4 -44.19 -9.26 16.54
N THR A 5 -43.77 -10.51 16.76
CA THR A 5 -42.35 -10.91 16.71
C THR A 5 -42.16 -12.05 15.72
N LEU A 6 -41.53 -11.74 14.58
CA LEU A 6 -41.05 -12.73 13.64
C LEU A 6 -39.69 -13.26 14.13
N LYS A 7 -39.62 -14.56 14.44
CA LYS A 7 -38.35 -15.23 14.75
C LYS A 7 -37.77 -15.83 13.47
N VAL A 8 -36.55 -15.45 13.13
CA VAL A 8 -35.82 -16.02 12.00
C VAL A 8 -34.84 -17.07 12.50
N ASN A 9 -34.82 -18.24 11.86
CA ASN A 9 -33.87 -19.29 12.21
C ASN A 9 -32.43 -18.83 11.92
N PRO A 10 -31.45 -19.18 12.77
CA PRO A 10 -30.05 -18.90 12.48
C PRO A 10 -29.65 -19.42 11.09
N GLY A 11 -29.02 -18.56 10.28
CA GLY A 11 -28.54 -18.90 8.94
C GLY A 11 -29.57 -18.84 7.81
N ALA A 12 -30.85 -18.53 8.09
CA ALA A 12 -31.80 -18.23 7.02
C ALA A 12 -31.42 -16.91 6.33
N ASP A 13 -31.30 -16.92 5.00
CA ASP A 13 -30.97 -15.76 4.16
C ASP A 13 -32.20 -15.12 3.51
N ARG A 14 -33.32 -15.86 3.46
CA ARG A 14 -34.62 -15.39 3.02
C ARG A 14 -35.74 -16.02 3.85
N VAL A 15 -36.65 -15.18 4.31
CA VAL A 15 -37.86 -15.58 5.02
C VAL A 15 -39.06 -15.07 4.24
N THR A 16 -39.91 -15.98 3.79
CA THR A 16 -41.13 -15.65 3.07
C THR A 16 -42.34 -15.90 3.97
N TYR A 17 -43.20 -14.90 4.07
CA TYR A 17 -44.45 -14.96 4.83
C TYR A 17 -45.63 -14.80 3.88
N THR A 18 -46.49 -15.82 3.84
CA THR A 18 -47.74 -15.77 3.10
C THR A 18 -48.87 -15.39 4.05
N TYR A 19 -49.47 -14.23 3.81
CA TYR A 19 -50.63 -13.73 4.52
C TYR A 19 -51.91 -14.10 3.79
N ASP A 20 -52.85 -14.71 4.50
CA ASP A 20 -54.20 -14.96 3.99
C ASP A 20 -55.04 -13.68 4.13
N CYS A 21 -55.46 -13.11 2.99
CA CYS A 21 -56.28 -11.91 2.94
C CYS A 21 -57.79 -12.21 3.02
N GLY A 22 -58.18 -13.50 3.05
CA GLY A 22 -59.56 -13.95 2.93
C GLY A 22 -60.05 -14.03 1.48
N ASN A 23 -61.24 -14.61 1.27
CA ASN A 23 -61.89 -14.76 -0.05
C ASN A 23 -61.01 -15.46 -1.13
N GLY A 24 -60.11 -16.35 -0.72
CA GLY A 24 -59.20 -17.05 -1.62
C GLY A 24 -58.01 -16.20 -2.11
N LEU A 25 -57.81 -15.01 -1.56
CA LEU A 25 -56.68 -14.13 -1.87
C LEU A 25 -55.57 -14.29 -0.85
N THR A 26 -54.32 -14.31 -1.31
CA THR A 26 -53.14 -14.31 -0.45
C THR A 26 -52.16 -13.24 -0.89
N SER A 27 -51.38 -12.72 0.06
CA SER A 27 -50.27 -11.80 -0.20
C SER A 27 -48.97 -12.42 0.31
N VAL A 28 -47.85 -12.16 -0.36
CA VAL A 28 -46.55 -12.72 0.00
C VAL A 28 -45.58 -11.59 0.29
N PHE A 29 -44.98 -11.65 1.47
CA PHE A 29 -43.92 -10.76 1.91
C PHE A 29 -42.62 -11.57 1.99
N SER A 30 -41.50 -11.01 1.55
CA SER A 30 -40.19 -11.64 1.73
C SER A 30 -39.26 -10.70 2.46
N LEU A 31 -38.59 -11.22 3.48
CA LEU A 31 -37.47 -10.56 4.16
C LEU A 31 -36.18 -11.24 3.74
N GLN A 32 -35.20 -10.44 3.33
CA GLN A 32 -33.84 -10.91 3.12
C GLN A 32 -33.02 -10.66 4.39
N VAL A 33 -32.30 -11.67 4.84
CA VAL A 33 -31.46 -11.59 6.04
C VAL A 33 -30.01 -11.67 5.61
N LEU A 34 -29.28 -10.58 5.81
CA LEU A 34 -27.89 -10.44 5.38
C LEU A 34 -26.96 -10.64 6.57
N THR A 35 -26.10 -11.66 6.49
CA THR A 35 -24.96 -11.78 7.41
C THR A 35 -23.85 -10.86 6.93
N ILE A 36 -23.30 -10.06 7.84
CA ILE A 36 -22.28 -9.06 7.50
C ILE A 36 -21.04 -9.24 8.35
N THR A 37 -19.90 -9.28 7.69
CA THR A 37 -18.58 -9.29 8.32
C THR A 37 -18.01 -7.87 8.39
N ARG A 38 -17.50 -7.48 9.57
CA ARG A 38 -16.89 -6.15 9.77
C ARG A 38 -15.43 -6.15 9.30
N ILE A 39 -15.12 -5.23 8.40
CA ILE A 39 -13.76 -4.94 7.95
C ILE A 39 -13.07 -4.11 9.03
N LYS A 40 -11.99 -4.64 9.61
CA LYS A 40 -11.24 -3.95 10.68
C LYS A 40 -10.11 -3.08 10.13
N GLN A 41 -9.46 -3.53 9.07
CA GLN A 41 -8.30 -2.85 8.53
C GLN A 41 -8.19 -3.09 7.02
N VAL A 42 -7.71 -2.08 6.30
CA VAL A 42 -7.33 -2.17 4.89
C VAL A 42 -5.96 -1.52 4.72
N ASN A 43 -5.01 -2.27 4.17
CA ASN A 43 -3.67 -1.79 3.91
C ASN A 43 -3.49 -1.65 2.40
N LEU A 44 -3.07 -0.47 1.95
CA LEU A 44 -2.88 -0.16 0.55
C LEU A 44 -1.42 0.11 0.25
N ARG A 45 -0.98 -0.33 -0.93
CA ARG A 45 0.27 0.08 -1.54
C ARG A 45 -0.04 0.84 -2.82
N VAL A 46 0.53 2.03 -2.94
CA VAL A 46 0.44 2.88 -4.14
C VAL A 46 1.83 3.24 -4.61
N ASN A 47 1.98 3.48 -5.90
CA ASN A 47 3.23 3.99 -6.42
C ASN A 47 3.44 5.43 -5.99
N THR A 48 4.67 5.75 -5.58
CA THR A 48 5.01 7.10 -5.14
C THR A 48 4.87 8.05 -6.34
N PRO A 49 4.14 9.17 -6.20
CA PRO A 49 4.03 10.17 -7.25
C PRO A 49 5.41 10.66 -7.68
N LYS A 50 5.62 10.89 -8.98
CA LYS A 50 6.91 11.36 -9.52
C LYS A 50 6.76 12.75 -10.13
N LYS A 51 7.78 13.58 -9.94
CA LYS A 51 7.80 14.96 -10.45
C LYS A 51 7.72 14.97 -11.97
N ASN A 52 6.90 15.88 -12.52
CA ASN A 52 6.65 16.01 -13.95
C ASN A 52 6.05 14.76 -14.63
N GLU A 53 5.58 13.79 -13.84
CA GLU A 53 4.86 12.63 -14.35
C GLU A 53 3.37 12.75 -14.03
N MET A 54 2.56 12.04 -14.79
CA MET A 54 1.13 11.89 -14.52
C MET A 54 0.94 11.08 -13.23
N PRO A 55 -0.13 11.34 -12.47
CA PRO A 55 -0.51 10.49 -11.35
C PRO A 55 -0.69 9.03 -11.79
N ASP A 56 -0.04 8.13 -11.06
CA ASP A 56 -0.32 6.71 -11.16
C ASP A 56 -1.60 6.40 -10.39
N GLU A 57 -2.52 5.70 -11.05
CA GLU A 57 -3.81 5.27 -10.50
C GLU A 57 -3.76 3.81 -9.99
N THR A 58 -2.58 3.17 -10.06
CA THR A 58 -2.36 1.80 -9.57
C THR A 58 -2.40 1.77 -8.05
N VAL A 59 -3.31 0.96 -7.51
CA VAL A 59 -3.42 0.65 -6.09
C VAL A 59 -3.43 -0.86 -5.91
N VAL A 60 -2.64 -1.34 -4.95
CA VAL A 60 -2.63 -2.74 -4.52
C VAL A 60 -3.21 -2.81 -3.12
N ILE A 61 -4.24 -3.62 -2.93
CA ILE A 61 -4.77 -3.93 -1.60
C ILE A 61 -3.97 -5.10 -1.05
N LEU A 62 -3.37 -4.89 0.12
CA LEU A 62 -2.54 -5.88 0.80
C LEU A 62 -3.39 -6.75 1.73
N ASP A 63 -2.77 -7.84 2.20
CA ASP A 63 -3.37 -8.82 3.10
C ASP A 63 -4.71 -9.37 2.58
N ASN A 64 -5.63 -9.69 3.48
CA ASN A 64 -6.97 -10.16 3.13
C ASN A 64 -7.92 -9.01 2.72
N GLY A 65 -7.40 -7.78 2.53
CA GLY A 65 -8.22 -6.61 2.17
C GLY A 65 -8.87 -6.75 0.79
N ALA A 66 -8.18 -7.42 -0.15
CA ALA A 66 -8.68 -7.64 -1.51
C ALA A 66 -9.90 -8.57 -1.55
N ASP A 67 -10.08 -9.43 -0.55
CA ASP A 67 -11.23 -10.35 -0.47
C ASP A 67 -12.50 -9.63 -0.01
N VAL A 68 -12.36 -8.47 0.63
CA VAL A 68 -13.45 -7.80 1.37
C VAL A 68 -13.84 -6.44 0.80
N CYS A 69 -12.96 -5.80 0.02
CA CYS A 69 -13.24 -4.52 -0.61
C CYS A 69 -12.46 -4.30 -1.91
N ASP A 70 -12.92 -3.34 -2.70
CA ASP A 70 -12.17 -2.74 -3.80
C ASP A 70 -11.70 -1.33 -3.40
N ALA A 71 -10.66 -0.82 -4.07
CA ALA A 71 -10.10 0.49 -3.81
C ALA A 71 -10.00 1.30 -5.12
N LYS A 72 -10.28 2.60 -5.03
CA LYS A 72 -10.00 3.58 -6.09
C LYS A 72 -9.22 4.72 -5.50
N ILE A 73 -8.27 5.23 -6.27
CA ILE A 73 -7.44 6.35 -5.85
C ILE A 73 -7.48 7.48 -6.87
N TYR A 74 -7.31 8.72 -6.40
CA TYR A 74 -7.10 9.87 -7.26
C TYR A 74 -6.32 10.96 -6.51
N TRP A 75 -5.67 11.84 -7.25
CA TRP A 75 -4.82 12.89 -6.70
C TRP A 75 -5.49 14.25 -6.81
N VAL A 76 -5.43 15.04 -5.74
CA VAL A 76 -5.92 16.42 -5.71
C VAL A 76 -4.78 17.38 -5.38
N GLU A 77 -4.77 18.57 -5.98
CA GLU A 77 -3.80 19.63 -5.62
C GLU A 77 -4.24 20.28 -4.29
N GLY A 78 -3.27 20.50 -3.40
CA GLY A 78 -3.45 21.05 -2.06
C GLY A 78 -3.70 19.99 -0.99
N ASP A 79 -4.03 20.47 0.22
CA ASP A 79 -4.32 19.65 1.40
C ASP A 79 -5.83 19.39 1.59
N GLY A 80 -6.65 19.79 0.61
CA GLY A 80 -8.11 19.72 0.70
C GLY A 80 -8.68 18.34 0.41
N VAL A 81 -9.69 17.95 1.19
CA VAL A 81 -10.51 16.75 0.94
C VAL A 81 -11.60 17.04 -0.09
N GLY A 82 -11.84 16.12 -1.02
CA GLY A 82 -12.92 16.23 -2.01
C GLY A 82 -12.64 17.21 -3.15
N GLY A 83 -11.37 17.55 -3.39
CA GLY A 83 -10.94 18.31 -4.57
C GLY A 83 -11.17 17.54 -5.87
N LYS A 84 -11.17 18.26 -7.00
CA LYS A 84 -11.21 17.63 -8.33
C LYS A 84 -9.89 16.90 -8.59
N PRO A 85 -9.92 15.72 -9.21
CA PRO A 85 -8.70 15.06 -9.67
C PRO A 85 -7.86 15.99 -10.54
N ILE A 86 -6.54 15.98 -10.33
CA ILE A 86 -5.61 16.68 -11.21
C ILE A 86 -5.67 16.05 -12.60
N THR A 87 -5.65 16.88 -13.64
CA THR A 87 -5.74 16.42 -15.03
C THR A 87 -4.39 16.44 -15.76
N GLY A 88 -3.32 16.77 -15.04
CA GLY A 88 -1.97 16.88 -15.60
C GLY A 88 -0.92 16.38 -14.62
N THR A 89 0.34 16.65 -14.94
CA THR A 89 1.49 16.16 -14.18
C THR A 89 1.64 16.85 -12.83
N PHE A 90 2.31 16.18 -11.89
CA PHE A 90 2.73 16.81 -10.64
C PHE A 90 3.70 17.95 -10.91
N ARG A 91 3.41 19.14 -10.35
CA ARG A 91 4.18 20.36 -10.56
C ARG A 91 5.13 20.61 -9.37
N PRO A 92 6.36 21.06 -9.63
CA PRO A 92 7.30 21.44 -8.57
C PRO A 92 6.72 22.51 -7.63
N GLY A 93 7.01 22.40 -6.33
CA GLY A 93 6.57 23.37 -5.33
C GLY A 93 5.07 23.35 -5.00
N LYS A 94 4.32 22.37 -5.52
CA LYS A 94 2.91 22.15 -5.22
C LYS A 94 2.74 20.97 -4.27
N ARG A 95 1.74 21.07 -3.39
CA ARG A 95 1.33 20.00 -2.49
C ARG A 95 0.21 19.21 -3.13
N TYR A 96 0.17 17.91 -2.88
CA TYR A 96 -0.87 17.04 -3.39
C TYR A 96 -1.32 16.08 -2.30
N THR A 97 -2.59 15.73 -2.35
CA THR A 97 -3.22 14.78 -1.44
C THR A 97 -3.77 13.63 -2.25
N LEU A 98 -3.44 12.40 -1.83
CA LEU A 98 -4.07 11.20 -2.35
C LEU A 98 -5.42 11.03 -1.67
N GLN A 99 -6.46 10.87 -2.48
CA GLN A 99 -7.80 10.50 -2.06
C GLN A 99 -7.99 9.01 -2.32
N VAL A 100 -8.47 8.29 -1.32
CA VAL A 100 -8.71 6.85 -1.37
C VAL A 100 -10.19 6.60 -1.12
N GLY A 101 -10.87 6.01 -2.10
CA GLY A 101 -12.22 5.46 -1.95
C GLY A 101 -12.16 3.95 -1.78
N LEU A 102 -12.61 3.45 -0.63
CA LEU A 102 -12.77 2.01 -0.37
C LEU A 102 -14.22 1.60 -0.57
N TYR A 103 -14.46 0.47 -1.23
CA TYR A 103 -15.78 -0.04 -1.58
C TYR A 103 -15.94 -1.46 -1.04
N ALA A 104 -16.78 -1.66 -0.03
CA ALA A 104 -16.98 -2.98 0.55
C ALA A 104 -17.67 -3.93 -0.46
N LYS A 105 -17.16 -5.17 -0.54
CA LYS A 105 -17.79 -6.24 -1.32
C LYS A 105 -19.06 -6.75 -0.63
N PRO A 106 -19.98 -7.42 -1.34
CA PRO A 106 -21.19 -7.99 -0.75
C PRO A 106 -20.87 -8.86 0.46
N GLY A 107 -21.63 -8.70 1.55
CA GLY A 107 -21.42 -9.43 2.81
C GLY A 107 -20.38 -8.79 3.75
N TYR A 108 -19.74 -7.69 3.35
CA TYR A 108 -18.79 -6.95 4.19
C TYR A 108 -19.27 -5.53 4.50
N LYS A 109 -18.76 -4.96 5.60
CA LYS A 109 -19.00 -3.57 6.00
C LYS A 109 -17.79 -2.93 6.66
N PHE A 110 -17.61 -1.64 6.42
CA PHE A 110 -16.74 -0.82 7.24
C PHE A 110 -17.40 -0.48 8.58
N SER A 111 -16.57 -0.31 9.60
CA SER A 111 -16.95 0.18 10.93
C SER A 111 -16.35 1.57 11.14
N LYS A 112 -16.80 2.29 12.19
CA LYS A 112 -16.16 3.55 12.59
C LYS A 112 -14.66 3.36 12.90
N ASP A 113 -14.30 2.20 13.47
CA ASP A 113 -12.95 1.85 13.90
C ASP A 113 -12.11 1.23 12.78
N THR A 114 -12.63 1.17 11.55
CA THR A 114 -11.85 0.66 10.41
C THR A 114 -10.65 1.55 10.14
N VAL A 115 -9.45 0.96 10.24
CA VAL A 115 -8.17 1.60 9.93
C VAL A 115 -7.84 1.42 8.46
N CYS A 116 -7.37 2.48 7.81
CA CYS A 116 -6.82 2.43 6.47
C CYS A 116 -5.38 2.96 6.50
N THR A 117 -4.44 2.20 5.94
CA THR A 117 -3.07 2.66 5.74
C THR A 117 -2.72 2.70 4.26
N VAL A 118 -1.88 3.67 3.88
CA VAL A 118 -1.32 3.79 2.53
C VAL A 118 0.20 3.84 2.65
N ASN A 119 0.90 2.89 2.04
CA ASN A 119 2.36 2.75 2.14
C ASN A 119 2.83 2.76 3.61
N GLY A 120 2.08 2.09 4.50
CA GLY A 120 2.36 2.01 5.93
C GLY A 120 2.02 3.27 6.74
N ARG A 121 1.55 4.35 6.10
CA ARG A 121 1.10 5.58 6.78
C ARG A 121 -0.38 5.48 7.13
N GLU A 122 -0.74 5.89 8.34
CA GLU A 122 -2.15 6.09 8.67
C GLU A 122 -2.75 7.19 7.80
N THR A 123 -4.02 7.01 7.46
CA THR A 123 -4.77 7.95 6.64
C THR A 123 -5.78 8.71 7.48
N GLU A 124 -6.07 9.93 7.09
CA GLU A 124 -7.11 10.73 7.74
C GLU A 124 -8.47 10.35 7.17
N PHE A 125 -9.39 9.95 8.04
CA PHE A 125 -10.76 9.64 7.65
C PHE A 125 -11.49 10.92 7.23
N SER A 126 -12.05 10.89 6.02
CA SER A 126 -12.75 12.03 5.44
C SER A 126 -14.26 11.93 5.66
N TRP A 127 -14.89 10.92 5.07
CA TRP A 127 -16.34 10.74 5.14
C TRP A 127 -16.75 9.30 4.81
N THR A 128 -18.02 8.98 5.10
CA THR A 128 -18.65 7.69 4.80
C THR A 128 -19.95 7.93 4.03
N GLN A 129 -20.22 7.11 3.01
CA GLN A 129 -21.52 7.11 2.30
C GLN A 129 -22.16 5.73 2.42
N ASN A 130 -23.47 5.75 2.66
CA ASN A 130 -24.31 4.59 2.88
C ASN A 130 -25.41 4.51 1.82
N ASP A 131 -25.85 3.28 1.53
CA ASP A 131 -27.14 2.97 0.92
C ASP A 131 -27.99 2.28 2.02
N ASP A 132 -28.72 3.14 2.73
CA ASP A 132 -29.99 2.92 3.44
C ASP A 132 -30.14 1.83 4.52
N THR A 133 -29.33 1.85 5.60
CA THR A 133 -29.85 1.79 7.01
C THR A 133 -28.79 1.66 8.11
N GLU A 134 -27.60 1.14 7.83
CA GLU A 134 -26.45 1.02 8.77
C GLU A 134 -25.25 0.37 8.02
N TYR A 135 -25.21 0.58 6.70
CA TYR A 135 -24.36 -0.14 5.74
C TYR A 135 -23.36 0.85 5.14
N CYS A 136 -22.16 0.90 5.71
CA CYS A 136 -21.05 1.68 5.17
C CYS A 136 -20.39 0.91 4.04
N ALA A 137 -20.85 1.16 2.82
CA ALA A 137 -20.27 0.60 1.61
C ALA A 137 -19.02 1.36 1.19
N ILE A 138 -18.95 2.67 1.49
CA ILE A 138 -17.87 3.53 1.03
C ILE A 138 -17.23 4.29 2.18
N LYS A 139 -15.91 4.23 2.28
CA LYS A 139 -15.12 5.14 3.09
C LYS A 139 -14.12 5.90 2.24
N HIS A 140 -14.03 7.20 2.49
CA HIS A 140 -13.00 8.04 1.92
C HIS A 140 -11.95 8.41 2.95
N TYR A 141 -10.71 8.35 2.52
CA TYR A 141 -9.54 8.72 3.30
C TYR A 141 -8.64 9.63 2.49
N SER A 142 -7.91 10.50 3.18
CA SER A 142 -6.88 11.36 2.59
C SER A 142 -5.52 11.09 3.21
N VAL A 143 -4.49 11.17 2.38
CA VAL A 143 -3.10 11.18 2.85
C VAL A 143 -2.29 12.12 1.99
N SER A 144 -1.63 13.09 2.63
CA SER A 144 -0.69 13.98 1.94
C SER A 144 0.56 13.19 1.60
N LEU A 145 0.85 13.10 0.30
CA LEU A 145 2.02 12.41 -0.23
C LEU A 145 2.74 13.38 -1.16
N ASN A 146 4.04 13.58 -0.93
CA ASN A 146 4.84 14.50 -1.73
C ASN A 146 5.28 13.78 -3.03
N PRO A 147 5.03 14.37 -4.21
CA PRO A 147 5.62 13.93 -5.47
C PRO A 147 7.15 13.93 -5.41
N GLY A 148 7.77 12.77 -5.65
CA GLY A 148 9.21 12.54 -5.65
C GLY A 148 9.75 11.78 -4.43
N GLY A 149 8.89 11.24 -3.56
CA GLY A 149 9.28 11.09 -2.16
C GLY A 149 9.37 12.51 -1.56
N PHE A 150 9.73 12.67 -0.30
CA PHE A 150 10.02 14.03 0.15
C PHE A 150 11.20 14.55 -0.70
N GLU A 151 11.00 15.47 -1.65
CA GLU A 151 12.07 16.41 -2.03
C GLU A 151 12.28 17.32 -0.81
N HIS A 152 12.95 16.76 0.17
CA HIS A 152 13.78 17.47 1.11
C HIS A 152 15.21 17.22 0.65
N ASP A 153 16.11 18.13 0.98
CA ASP A 153 17.51 17.84 0.78
C ASP A 153 17.85 16.61 1.61
N HIS A 154 18.25 15.54 0.93
CA HIS A 154 18.69 14.32 1.58
C HIS A 154 20.04 14.61 2.24
N THR A 155 19.97 15.01 3.50
CA THR A 155 21.11 14.89 4.41
C THR A 155 21.18 13.44 4.81
N MET A 156 22.14 12.71 4.25
CA MET A 156 22.35 11.31 4.55
C MET A 156 23.24 11.18 5.78
N GLU A 157 22.83 10.36 6.74
CA GLU A 157 23.60 10.02 7.93
C GLU A 157 24.06 8.56 7.85
N MET A 158 25.24 8.28 8.39
CA MET A 158 25.80 6.93 8.38
C MET A 158 25.13 6.10 9.49
N THR A 159 24.45 5.03 9.10
CA THR A 159 23.82 4.06 10.00
C THR A 159 24.48 2.69 9.84
N HIS A 160 24.36 1.83 10.86
CA HIS A 160 24.90 0.48 10.83
C HIS A 160 24.10 -0.52 11.66
N ASP A 161 24.18 -1.80 11.30
CA ASP A 161 23.72 -2.94 12.10
C ASP A 161 24.84 -3.96 12.30
N GLU A 162 24.49 -5.18 12.73
CA GLU A 162 25.45 -6.27 12.96
C GLU A 162 26.09 -6.83 11.68
N TYR A 163 25.53 -6.55 10.50
CA TYR A 163 25.96 -7.11 9.22
C TYR A 163 26.60 -6.09 8.28
N SER A 164 26.12 -4.84 8.31
CA SER A 164 26.39 -3.84 7.28
C SER A 164 26.30 -2.40 7.80
N HIS A 165 26.74 -1.45 6.99
CA HIS A 165 26.51 -0.03 7.16
C HIS A 165 25.93 0.57 5.88
N TRP A 166 25.14 1.64 6.02
CA TRP A 166 24.47 2.31 4.91
C TRP A 166 24.23 3.78 5.19
N MET A 167 24.10 4.55 4.13
CA MET A 167 23.68 5.94 4.22
C MET A 167 22.15 5.97 4.34
N GLU A 168 21.63 6.55 5.41
CA GLU A 168 20.21 6.66 5.68
C GLU A 168 19.80 8.11 5.84
N CYS A 169 18.69 8.48 5.22
CA CYS A 169 18.11 9.77 5.49
C CYS A 169 17.28 9.74 6.79
N PRO A 170 17.57 10.56 7.81
CA PRO A 170 16.82 10.55 9.07
C PRO A 170 15.38 11.07 8.95
N ILE A 171 15.05 11.76 7.85
CA ILE A 171 13.72 12.36 7.63
C ILE A 171 12.77 11.38 6.94
N CYS A 172 13.28 10.58 6.00
CA CYS A 172 12.44 9.71 5.16
C CYS A 172 12.85 8.24 5.16
N HIS A 173 13.94 7.89 5.84
CA HIS A 173 14.50 6.55 5.95
C HIS A 173 14.83 5.88 4.61
N THR A 174 15.02 6.68 3.55
CA THR A 174 15.62 6.18 2.31
C THR A 174 17.05 5.73 2.60
N VAL A 175 17.35 4.50 2.19
CA VAL A 175 18.66 3.84 2.34
C VAL A 175 19.40 3.86 1.01
N GLN A 176 20.70 4.16 1.07
CA GLN A 176 21.65 4.11 -0.06
C GLN A 176 23.00 3.56 0.41
N ASP A 177 23.83 3.15 -0.55
CA ASP A 177 25.24 2.77 -0.31
C ASP A 177 25.40 1.74 0.83
N THR A 178 24.59 0.68 0.79
CA THR A 178 24.69 -0.42 1.77
C THR A 178 25.90 -1.29 1.45
N GLU A 179 26.82 -1.37 2.41
CA GLU A 179 28.06 -2.13 2.29
C GLU A 179 28.31 -2.97 3.55
N ALA A 180 29.00 -4.10 3.40
CA ALA A 180 29.45 -4.89 4.53
C ALA A 180 30.52 -4.13 5.33
N HIS A 181 30.65 -4.44 6.62
CA HIS A 181 31.71 -3.84 7.46
C HIS A 181 33.11 -4.12 6.92
N VAL A 182 33.97 -3.09 6.99
CA VAL A 182 35.37 -3.14 6.53
C VAL A 182 36.31 -3.13 7.73
N TYR A 183 37.18 -4.13 7.80
CA TYR A 183 38.14 -4.33 8.89
C TYR A 183 39.56 -4.55 8.35
N ASP A 184 40.57 -4.13 9.10
CA ASP A 184 41.98 -4.28 8.68
C ASP A 184 42.43 -5.76 8.67
N ASN A 185 41.92 -6.55 9.61
CA ASN A 185 42.22 -7.97 9.76
C ASN A 185 41.16 -8.68 10.62
N ASP A 186 41.38 -9.95 10.92
CA ASP A 186 40.52 -10.81 11.73
C ASP A 186 40.47 -10.43 13.23
N LYS A 187 41.49 -9.72 13.73
CA LYS A 187 41.56 -9.24 15.12
C LYS A 187 40.99 -7.85 15.31
N ASP A 188 40.85 -7.08 14.23
CA ASP A 188 40.21 -5.79 14.27
C ASP A 188 38.71 -5.95 14.56
N THR A 189 38.23 -5.26 15.58
CA THR A 189 36.82 -5.32 15.99
C THR A 189 36.01 -4.15 15.46
N THR A 190 36.64 -3.09 14.96
CA THR A 190 35.96 -1.83 14.68
C THR A 190 35.90 -1.60 13.19
N CYS A 191 34.71 -1.37 12.64
CA CYS A 191 34.56 -1.04 11.24
C CYS A 191 35.23 0.30 10.95
N ASN A 192 36.16 0.30 10.00
CA ASN A 192 36.94 1.49 9.60
C ASN A 192 36.08 2.61 8.99
N VAL A 193 34.85 2.29 8.58
CA VAL A 193 33.94 3.25 7.91
C VAL A 193 32.93 3.84 8.90
N CYS A 194 32.18 2.99 9.60
CA CYS A 194 31.04 3.42 10.43
C CYS A 194 31.29 3.35 11.95
N GLY A 195 32.41 2.75 12.39
CA GLY A 195 32.73 2.60 13.82
C GLY A 195 31.98 1.48 14.55
N TYR A 196 31.17 0.66 13.86
CA TYR A 196 30.53 -0.51 14.46
C TYR A 196 31.57 -1.48 15.04
N VAL A 197 31.37 -1.91 16.30
CA VAL A 197 32.27 -2.84 17.00
C VAL A 197 31.68 -4.26 16.97
N ARG A 198 32.28 -5.15 16.19
CA ARG A 198 31.93 -6.58 16.17
C ARG A 198 32.47 -7.30 17.40
N SER A 199 31.71 -8.29 17.86
CA SER A 199 32.18 -9.22 18.89
C SER A 199 33.02 -10.33 18.25
N LEU A 200 34.27 -10.48 18.68
CA LEU A 200 35.10 -11.63 18.34
C LEU A 200 34.97 -12.67 19.45
N THR A 201 34.32 -13.79 19.15
CA THR A 201 34.31 -14.92 20.09
C THR A 201 35.70 -15.58 20.06
N PRO A 202 36.40 -15.72 21.20
CA PRO A 202 37.70 -16.39 21.23
C PRO A 202 37.55 -17.87 20.88
N GLY A 203 37.83 -18.22 19.61
CA GLY A 203 37.87 -19.59 19.13
C GLY A 203 36.77 -19.91 18.12
N GLY A 204 37.12 -19.83 16.83
CA GLY A 204 36.25 -20.26 15.74
C GLY A 204 36.74 -19.76 14.38
N SER A 205 37.82 -20.35 13.87
CA SER A 205 38.31 -20.13 12.51
C SER A 205 37.32 -20.64 11.46
N THR A 206 37.01 -19.82 10.44
CA THR A 206 36.63 -20.27 9.08
C THR A 206 36.68 -19.08 8.08
N PRO A 207 36.72 -19.30 6.76
CA PRO A 207 37.88 -18.89 5.94
C PRO A 207 37.57 -17.86 4.84
N GLY A 208 38.61 -17.12 4.47
CA GLY A 208 38.92 -16.85 3.05
C GLY A 208 38.10 -15.77 2.35
N GLY A 209 38.61 -14.54 2.38
CA GLY A 209 38.25 -13.47 1.46
C GLY A 209 39.43 -12.54 1.23
N SER A 210 40.55 -13.07 0.73
CA SER A 210 41.70 -12.26 0.33
C SER A 210 41.49 -11.72 -1.08
N THR A 211 41.46 -10.40 -1.27
CA THR A 211 42.19 -9.75 -2.37
C THR A 211 42.59 -8.32 -1.99
N PRO A 212 43.87 -7.89 -2.20
CA PRO A 212 44.38 -6.56 -1.82
C PRO A 212 44.10 -5.46 -2.87
N GLY A 213 44.07 -4.21 -2.39
CA GLY A 213 43.72 -3.02 -3.17
C GLY A 213 44.75 -2.49 -4.17
N GLY A 214 44.32 -1.46 -4.90
CA GLY A 214 45.15 -0.64 -5.78
C GLY A 214 44.43 0.68 -6.12
N SER A 215 45.08 1.79 -5.82
CA SER A 215 44.63 3.18 -5.89
C SER A 215 44.56 3.75 -7.31
N ILE A 216 43.81 4.85 -7.53
CA ILE A 216 44.23 6.18 -8.09
C ILE A 216 42.97 7.05 -8.35
N PRO A 217 43.03 8.40 -8.22
CA PRO A 217 41.88 9.31 -8.16
C PRO A 217 41.59 10.06 -9.48
N GLY A 218 40.37 10.60 -9.62
CA GLY A 218 40.07 11.58 -10.69
C GLY A 218 38.57 11.66 -10.99
N GLY A 219 38.00 12.86 -10.84
CA GLY A 219 36.58 13.12 -11.04
C GLY A 219 36.15 13.35 -12.50
N THR A 220 34.91 13.86 -12.58
CA THR A 220 34.11 14.35 -13.73
C THR A 220 33.16 13.34 -14.40
N THR A 221 31.86 13.57 -14.17
CA THR A 221 30.80 13.38 -15.16
C THR A 221 31.07 14.32 -16.35
N PRO A 222 30.84 13.93 -17.61
CA PRO A 222 29.49 14.08 -18.19
C PRO A 222 29.09 13.05 -19.27
N GLY A 223 27.80 12.67 -19.26
CA GLY A 223 26.95 12.63 -20.46
C GLY A 223 27.13 11.56 -21.53
N GLY A 224 26.08 10.74 -21.71
CA GLY A 224 25.59 10.30 -23.02
C GLY A 224 25.98 8.90 -23.46
N SER A 225 25.00 8.00 -23.58
CA SER A 225 24.57 7.45 -24.88
C SER A 225 23.47 6.40 -24.71
N THR A 226 22.37 6.65 -25.40
CA THR A 226 21.38 5.69 -25.88
C THR A 226 22.02 4.64 -26.77
N GLY A 227 21.61 3.37 -26.67
CA GLY A 227 21.82 2.40 -27.74
C GLY A 227 21.72 0.93 -27.33
N GLY A 228 20.56 0.32 -27.62
CA GLY A 228 20.46 -1.00 -28.25
C GLY A 228 20.62 -2.24 -27.36
N GLY A 229 19.56 -3.05 -27.30
CA GLY A 229 19.60 -4.39 -26.74
C GLY A 229 18.27 -5.11 -26.93
N ASP A 230 18.00 -5.52 -28.17
CA ASP A 230 16.91 -6.43 -28.52
C ASP A 230 17.09 -7.79 -27.82
N GLY A 231 16.02 -8.30 -27.21
CA GLY A 231 16.00 -9.62 -26.57
C GLY A 231 14.56 -10.09 -26.38
N GLY A 232 14.09 -10.88 -27.34
CA GLY A 232 12.69 -11.25 -27.51
C GLY A 232 12.10 -12.18 -26.44
N GLY A 233 10.77 -12.15 -26.38
CA GLY A 233 9.93 -13.10 -25.67
C GLY A 233 8.55 -13.12 -26.32
N ALA A 234 8.37 -14.01 -27.30
CA ALA A 234 7.10 -14.23 -27.97
C ALA A 234 6.08 -14.83 -27.00
N VAL A 235 4.87 -14.27 -26.93
CA VAL A 235 3.69 -14.97 -26.41
C VAL A 235 2.60 -14.93 -27.46
N VAL A 236 2.25 -16.13 -27.89
CA VAL A 236 1.24 -16.48 -28.88
C VAL A 236 -0.15 -16.27 -28.27
N ILE A 237 -1.03 -15.50 -28.93
CA ILE A 237 -2.47 -15.57 -28.67
C ILE A 237 -3.12 -16.31 -29.83
N VAL A 238 -3.52 -17.55 -29.57
CA VAL A 238 -4.42 -18.33 -30.41
C VAL A 238 -5.83 -17.86 -30.11
N ALA A 239 -6.48 -17.23 -31.08
CA ALA A 239 -7.94 -17.05 -31.06
C ALA A 239 -8.58 -18.27 -31.72
N ALA A 240 -9.15 -19.16 -30.91
CA ALA A 240 -10.09 -20.17 -31.37
C ALA A 240 -11.51 -19.64 -31.16
N ALA A 241 -12.23 -19.44 -32.27
CA ALA A 241 -13.65 -19.17 -32.28
C ALA A 241 -14.44 -20.49 -32.36
N GLY A 242 -15.54 -20.58 -31.61
CA GLY A 242 -16.55 -21.63 -31.67
C GLY A 242 -17.23 -21.76 -30.30
N ALA A 243 -18.55 -21.68 -30.14
CA ALA A 243 -19.67 -21.72 -31.09
C ALA A 243 -20.74 -20.68 -30.70
#